data_AF-A0A968ZJL9-F1
#
_entry.id   AF-A0A968ZJL9-F1
#
_cell.length_a   1.000
_cell.length_b   1.000
_cell.length_c   1.000
_cell.angle_alpha   90.00
_cell.angle_beta   90.00
_cell.angle_gamma   90.00
#
_symmetry.space_group_name_H-M   'P 1'
#
loop_
_entity.id
_entity.type
_entity.pdbx_description
1 polymer ?
#
loop_
_entity_poly.entity_id
_entity_poly.type
_entity_poly.pdbx_seq_one_letter_code
_entity_poly.pdbx_strand_id
1 'polypeptide(L)'
;MLQEEIKIQQVLESESNQESEEDKSNRVDLLVENQKGELVIIEVQNSKEFDYFHRMVYGAAKVITEHIAKGQPYAQVKKVIAITVAYFDLGQGDDYVYHGISQFKGIHHHDTLQLAPRQRELYKKNQVHDIFPEYWIIKAEKFDDQVSDKLDEWIYFLKNSQILDSFTAPGMAQAREKLDELKMSFEERKRYNRFLDRLRDKASYNYNRRIEYEDKLEEERKRSEAARRETEEIRLKVEAFQKETEEIRKMVEDEKKKSRRRKAKG
;
A
#
# COMPACT_ATOMS: atom_id res chain seq x y z
N MET A 1 10.14 -12.30 -15.44
CA MET A 1 9.93 -10.85 -15.69
C MET A 1 11.18 -10.01 -15.48
N LEU A 2 11.90 -10.09 -14.35
CA LEU A 2 13.13 -9.29 -14.13
C LEU A 2 14.44 -9.98 -14.55
N GLN A 3 14.33 -11.16 -15.17
CA GLN A 3 15.46 -11.90 -15.75
C GLN A 3 15.47 -11.82 -17.29
N GLU A 4 14.52 -11.08 -17.88
CA GLU A 4 14.37 -10.94 -19.32
C GLU A 4 14.89 -9.57 -19.75
N GLU A 5 15.49 -9.46 -20.93
CA GLU A 5 15.91 -8.18 -21.49
C GLU A 5 14.69 -7.27 -21.72
N ILE A 6 14.81 -6.01 -21.34
CA ILE A 6 13.73 -5.01 -21.40
C ILE A 6 14.08 -3.97 -22.47
N LYS A 7 13.10 -3.58 -23.30
CA LYS A 7 13.24 -2.46 -24.22
C LYS A 7 12.37 -1.30 -23.76
N ILE A 8 12.98 -0.15 -23.49
CA ILE A 8 12.25 1.08 -23.16
C ILE A 8 11.46 1.51 -24.40
N GLN A 9 10.13 1.53 -24.30
CA GLN A 9 9.26 2.04 -25.36
C GLN A 9 9.06 3.54 -25.22
N GLN A 10 8.66 4.00 -24.03
CA GLN A 10 8.36 5.40 -23.75
C GLN A 10 8.69 5.72 -22.29
N VAL A 11 9.37 6.85 -22.07
CA VAL A 11 9.35 7.51 -20.76
C VAL A 11 8.08 8.35 -20.77
N LEU A 12 7.05 7.92 -20.05
CA LEU A 12 5.78 8.65 -20.02
C LEU A 12 5.94 9.85 -19.08
N GLU A 13 6.21 11.02 -19.65
CA GLU A 13 5.99 12.27 -18.94
C GLU A 13 4.48 12.52 -18.84
N SER A 14 4.03 12.67 -17.60
CA SER A 14 2.67 12.40 -17.16
C SER A 14 1.61 13.47 -17.46
N GLU A 15 1.77 14.25 -18.52
CA GLU A 15 0.85 15.39 -18.79
C GLU A 15 0.31 15.44 -20.23
N SER A 16 0.75 14.60 -21.16
CA SER A 16 0.47 14.83 -22.59
C SER A 16 -0.81 14.19 -23.16
N ASN A 17 -1.54 13.36 -22.39
CA ASN A 17 -2.69 12.59 -22.90
C ASN A 17 -4.05 12.99 -22.29
N GLN A 18 -4.19 14.20 -21.73
CA GLN A 18 -5.52 14.71 -21.37
C GLN A 18 -6.25 15.18 -22.64
N GLU A 19 -7.25 14.41 -23.10
CA GLU A 19 -8.20 14.90 -24.12
C GLU A 19 -9.23 15.85 -23.49
N SER A 20 -9.49 15.74 -22.19
CA SER A 20 -10.36 16.66 -21.43
C SER A 20 -9.84 16.99 -20.02
N GLU A 21 -10.25 18.15 -19.48
CA GLU A 21 -9.94 18.58 -18.10
C GLU A 21 -10.54 17.66 -17.01
N GLU A 22 -11.47 16.77 -17.37
CA GLU A 22 -12.13 15.84 -16.44
C GLU A 22 -11.44 14.45 -16.38
N ASP A 23 -10.48 14.18 -17.27
CA ASP A 23 -9.79 12.90 -17.30
C ASP A 23 -8.85 12.73 -16.11
N LYS A 24 -9.07 11.66 -15.35
CA LYS A 24 -8.18 11.27 -14.26
C LYS A 24 -6.78 11.00 -14.83
N SER A 25 -5.80 11.74 -14.34
CA SER A 25 -4.40 11.51 -14.68
C SER A 25 -3.92 10.24 -13.96
N ASN A 26 -3.29 9.31 -14.68
CA ASN A 26 -2.47 8.29 -14.03
C ASN A 26 -1.01 8.63 -14.29
N ARG A 27 -0.26 8.88 -13.22
CA ARG A 27 1.18 9.12 -13.27
C ARG A 27 1.89 7.78 -13.27
N VAL A 28 2.03 7.20 -14.45
CA VAL A 28 2.97 6.10 -14.68
C VAL A 28 4.34 6.71 -14.90
N ASP A 29 5.32 6.38 -14.05
CA ASP A 29 6.66 6.96 -14.17
C ASP A 29 7.44 6.36 -15.34
N LEU A 30 7.23 5.07 -15.66
CA LEU A 30 7.83 4.40 -16.81
C LEU A 30 6.88 3.38 -17.45
N LEU A 31 6.73 3.42 -18.78
CA LEU A 31 6.08 2.38 -19.58
C LEU A 31 7.08 1.71 -20.51
N VAL A 32 7.30 0.43 -20.28
CA VAL A 32 8.30 -0.39 -20.96
C VAL A 32 7.61 -1.52 -21.70
N GLU A 33 8.18 -2.03 -22.80
CA GLU A 33 7.71 -3.27 -23.42
C GLU A 33 8.81 -4.30 -23.36
N ASN A 34 8.48 -5.47 -22.83
CA ASN A 34 9.44 -6.57 -22.76
C ASN A 34 9.56 -7.29 -24.11
N GLN A 35 10.51 -8.22 -24.22
CA GLN A 35 10.70 -9.01 -25.45
C GLN A 35 9.50 -9.87 -25.87
N LYS A 36 8.56 -10.13 -24.96
CA LYS A 36 7.33 -10.87 -25.24
C LYS A 36 6.20 -9.97 -25.77
N GLY A 37 6.45 -8.67 -25.91
CA GLY A 37 5.46 -7.68 -26.32
C GLY A 37 4.46 -7.31 -25.23
N GLU A 38 4.79 -7.59 -23.96
CA GLU A 38 3.97 -7.24 -22.81
C GLU A 38 4.35 -5.85 -22.31
N LEU A 39 3.36 -5.09 -21.88
CA LEU A 39 3.54 -3.73 -21.38
C LEU A 39 3.83 -3.77 -19.88
N VAL A 40 4.90 -3.11 -19.45
CA VAL A 40 5.30 -3.01 -18.05
C VAL A 40 5.12 -1.56 -17.63
N ILE A 41 4.25 -1.31 -16.66
CA ILE A 41 4.12 -0.01 -16.00
C ILE A 41 4.87 -0.04 -14.67
N ILE A 42 5.71 0.95 -14.41
CA ILE A 42 6.42 1.13 -13.15
C ILE A 42 5.95 2.44 -12.53
N GLU A 43 5.46 2.36 -11.30
CA GLU A 43 4.98 3.51 -10.52
C GLU A 43 5.74 3.58 -9.19
N VAL A 44 6.33 4.75 -8.90
CA VAL A 44 7.02 5.05 -7.65
C VAL A 44 6.17 5.97 -6.78
N GLN A 45 5.88 5.51 -5.56
CA GLN A 45 4.85 6.13 -4.73
C GLN A 45 5.40 6.46 -3.35
N ASN A 46 5.53 7.77 -3.09
CA ASN A 46 6.21 8.30 -1.91
C ASN A 46 5.30 8.55 -0.71
N SER A 47 3.98 8.49 -0.91
CA SER A 47 3.05 8.97 0.10
C SER A 47 1.76 8.17 0.07
N LYS A 48 1.30 7.84 1.27
CA LYS A 48 0.16 6.97 1.50
C LYS A 48 -1.11 7.57 0.90
N GLU A 49 -1.77 6.79 0.06
CA GLU A 49 -3.13 7.06 -0.41
C GLU A 49 -4.03 5.88 -0.07
N PHE A 50 -5.25 6.15 0.38
CA PHE A 50 -6.18 5.07 0.78
C PHE A 50 -6.83 4.40 -0.44
N ASP A 51 -6.92 5.10 -1.58
CA ASP A 51 -7.46 4.60 -2.84
C ASP A 51 -6.40 3.89 -3.71
N TYR A 52 -5.25 3.55 -3.14
CA TYR A 52 -4.09 3.05 -3.88
C TYR A 52 -4.36 1.84 -4.77
N PHE A 53 -4.98 0.78 -4.23
CA PHE A 53 -5.30 -0.42 -5.02
C PHE A 53 -6.27 -0.10 -6.17
N HIS A 54 -7.15 0.89 -6.01
CA HIS A 54 -8.03 1.33 -7.09
C HIS A 54 -7.25 2.03 -8.20
N ARG A 55 -6.24 2.83 -7.83
CA ARG A 55 -5.33 3.45 -8.82
C ARG A 55 -4.55 2.42 -9.60
N MET A 56 -4.00 1.38 -8.95
CA MET A 56 -3.30 0.30 -9.65
C MET A 56 -4.18 -0.35 -10.73
N VAL A 57 -5.43 -0.66 -10.38
CA VAL A 57 -6.39 -1.25 -11.32
C VAL A 57 -6.75 -0.26 -12.44
N TYR A 58 -7.00 1.01 -12.10
CA TYR A 58 -7.29 2.04 -13.09
C TYR A 58 -6.13 2.24 -14.07
N GLY A 59 -4.90 2.28 -13.56
CA GLY A 59 -3.68 2.44 -14.36
C GLY A 59 -3.47 1.29 -15.33
N ALA A 60 -3.59 0.04 -14.86
CA ALA A 60 -3.50 -1.12 -15.72
C ALA A 60 -4.60 -1.12 -16.80
N ALA A 61 -5.85 -0.81 -16.42
CA ALA A 61 -6.97 -0.75 -17.35
C ALA A 61 -6.77 0.35 -18.41
N LYS A 62 -6.31 1.53 -18.00
CA LYS A 62 -6.02 2.66 -18.90
C LYS A 62 -4.98 2.28 -19.94
N VAL A 63 -3.86 1.69 -19.52
CA VAL A 63 -2.81 1.23 -20.44
C VAL A 63 -3.34 0.19 -21.41
N ILE A 64 -4.15 -0.77 -20.95
CA ILE A 64 -4.80 -1.74 -21.84
C ILE A 64 -5.62 -1.02 -22.92
N THR A 65 -6.46 -0.07 -22.52
CA THR A 65 -7.38 0.62 -23.45
C THR A 65 -6.66 1.54 -24.43
N GLU A 66 -5.58 2.18 -24.01
CA GLU A 66 -4.80 3.09 -24.88
C GLU A 66 -3.95 2.32 -25.90
N HIS A 67 -3.61 1.06 -25.62
CA HIS A 67 -2.73 0.24 -26.45
C HIS A 67 -3.47 -0.80 -27.30
N ILE A 68 -4.77 -0.61 -27.49
CA ILE A 68 -5.58 -1.36 -28.47
C ILE A 68 -6.37 -0.40 -29.36
N ALA A 69 -6.15 -0.48 -30.68
CA ALA A 69 -6.82 0.40 -31.62
C ALA A 69 -8.25 -0.07 -31.93
N LYS A 70 -9.14 0.87 -32.20
CA LYS A 70 -10.53 0.58 -32.62
C LYS A 70 -10.52 -0.31 -33.87
N GLY A 71 -11.26 -1.42 -33.81
CA GLY A 71 -11.37 -2.39 -34.90
C GLY A 71 -10.35 -3.53 -34.85
N GLN A 72 -9.38 -3.49 -33.93
CA GLN A 72 -8.51 -4.65 -33.67
C GLN A 72 -9.26 -5.75 -32.90
N PRO A 73 -9.02 -7.04 -33.19
CA PRO A 73 -9.53 -8.14 -32.39
C PRO A 73 -9.02 -8.07 -30.95
N TYR A 74 -9.87 -8.40 -29.97
CA TYR A 74 -9.47 -8.46 -28.55
C TYR A 74 -8.33 -9.44 -28.25
N ALA A 75 -8.07 -10.40 -29.14
CA ALA A 75 -6.88 -11.26 -29.04
C ALA A 75 -5.55 -10.49 -29.17
N GLN A 76 -5.59 -9.23 -29.62
CA GLN A 76 -4.42 -8.34 -29.68
C GLN A 76 -4.20 -7.51 -28.40
N VAL A 77 -5.08 -7.63 -27.39
CA VAL A 77 -4.86 -6.99 -26.08
C VAL A 77 -3.52 -7.46 -25.52
N LYS A 78 -2.60 -6.52 -25.29
CA LYS A 78 -1.31 -6.79 -24.66
C LYS A 78 -1.50 -7.03 -23.17
N LYS A 79 -0.78 -8.02 -22.62
CA LYS A 79 -0.70 -8.21 -21.16
C LYS A 79 -0.03 -6.98 -20.54
N VAL A 80 -0.58 -6.50 -19.43
CA VAL A 80 0.00 -5.43 -18.62
C VAL A 80 0.60 -6.00 -17.34
N ILE A 81 1.79 -5.53 -16.99
CA ILE A 81 2.55 -5.88 -15.80
C ILE A 81 2.72 -4.60 -15.01
N ALA A 82 2.08 -4.51 -13.86
CA ALA A 82 2.09 -3.31 -13.05
C ALA A 82 2.99 -3.47 -11.84
N ILE A 83 4.13 -2.77 -11.85
CA ILE A 83 5.10 -2.75 -10.77
C ILE A 83 4.92 -1.47 -9.97
N THR A 84 4.60 -1.62 -8.70
CA THR A 84 4.52 -0.55 -7.71
C THR A 84 5.73 -0.60 -6.80
N VAL A 85 6.38 0.54 -6.60
CA VAL A 85 7.37 0.74 -5.53
C VAL A 85 6.80 1.73 -4.52
N ALA A 86 6.35 1.23 -3.38
CA ALA A 86 5.76 2.01 -2.31
C ALA A 86 6.79 2.31 -1.21
N TYR A 87 7.02 3.60 -0.94
CA TYR A 87 7.86 4.11 0.17
C TYR A 87 7.05 4.40 1.43
N PHE A 88 5.95 3.68 1.61
CA PHE A 88 5.10 3.72 2.79
C PHE A 88 4.57 2.30 3.03
N ASP A 89 4.12 2.01 4.25
CA ASP A 89 3.49 0.72 4.51
C ASP A 89 2.10 0.63 3.85
N LEU A 90 2.09 -0.02 2.69
CA LEU A 90 0.90 -0.26 1.87
C LEU A 90 0.26 -1.60 2.25
N GLY A 91 -0.92 -1.55 2.87
CA GLY A 91 -1.64 -2.76 3.29
C GLY A 91 -0.91 -3.57 4.35
N GLN A 92 -1.51 -4.69 4.79
CA GLN A 92 -0.93 -5.55 5.82
C GLN A 92 -0.14 -6.71 5.22
N GLY A 93 0.90 -7.14 5.93
CA GLY A 93 1.70 -8.31 5.61
C GLY A 93 3.19 -8.07 5.87
N ASP A 94 3.94 -9.16 6.04
CA ASP A 94 5.32 -9.14 6.52
C ASP A 94 6.36 -9.01 5.41
N ASP A 95 6.04 -9.51 4.21
CA ASP A 95 6.94 -9.51 3.06
C ASP A 95 7.18 -8.08 2.51
N TYR A 96 8.30 -7.91 1.80
CA TYR A 96 8.62 -6.67 1.10
C TYR A 96 8.24 -6.74 -0.39
N VAL A 97 8.02 -7.93 -0.95
CA VAL A 97 7.52 -8.11 -2.33
C VAL A 97 6.24 -8.92 -2.34
N TYR A 98 5.23 -8.42 -3.05
CA TYR A 98 3.99 -9.14 -3.30
C TYR A 98 3.74 -9.28 -4.79
N HIS A 99 3.35 -10.49 -5.20
CA HIS A 99 3.02 -10.82 -6.58
C HIS A 99 1.54 -11.23 -6.68
N GLY A 100 0.78 -10.49 -7.47
CA GLY A 100 -0.64 -10.68 -7.70
C GLY A 100 -0.95 -11.13 -9.12
N ILE A 101 -1.58 -12.30 -9.25
CA ILE A 101 -2.05 -12.85 -10.52
C ILE A 101 -3.55 -13.16 -10.46
N SER A 102 -4.22 -13.06 -11.62
CA SER A 102 -5.64 -13.39 -11.72
C SER A 102 -5.83 -14.89 -11.95
N GLN A 103 -6.32 -15.61 -10.94
CA GLN A 103 -6.65 -17.03 -11.03
C GLN A 103 -8.15 -17.27 -10.81
N PHE A 104 -8.74 -18.10 -11.67
CA PHE A 104 -10.15 -18.51 -11.55
C PHE A 104 -10.21 -19.89 -10.92
N LYS A 105 -10.72 -19.96 -9.68
CA LYS A 105 -10.90 -21.21 -8.93
C LYS A 105 -12.38 -21.60 -8.93
N GLY A 106 -12.66 -22.87 -9.21
CA GLY A 106 -14.00 -23.44 -9.17
C GLY A 106 -14.56 -23.44 -7.73
N ILE A 107 -15.78 -22.93 -7.55
CA ILE A 107 -16.41 -22.86 -6.22
C ILE A 107 -16.78 -24.26 -5.69
N HIS A 108 -17.16 -25.17 -6.58
CA HIS A 108 -17.64 -26.51 -6.21
C HIS A 108 -16.54 -27.59 -6.24
N HIS A 109 -15.60 -27.48 -7.18
CA HIS A 109 -14.57 -28.49 -7.39
C HIS A 109 -13.16 -28.03 -7.02
N HIS A 110 -12.99 -26.74 -6.69
CA HIS A 110 -11.72 -26.11 -6.30
C HIS A 110 -10.58 -26.30 -7.31
N ASP A 111 -10.91 -26.68 -8.55
CA ASP A 111 -9.99 -26.75 -9.67
C ASP A 111 -9.67 -25.34 -10.19
N THR A 112 -8.53 -25.20 -10.85
CA THR A 112 -8.13 -23.94 -11.48
C THR A 112 -8.49 -23.99 -12.95
N LEU A 113 -9.25 -23.00 -13.43
CA LEU A 113 -9.66 -22.93 -14.82
C LEU A 113 -8.43 -22.82 -15.74
N GLN A 114 -8.35 -23.70 -16.73
CA GLN A 114 -7.25 -23.76 -17.70
C GLN A 114 -7.74 -23.38 -19.10
N LEU A 115 -6.80 -22.93 -19.94
CA LEU A 115 -7.07 -22.71 -21.37
C LEU A 115 -7.29 -24.04 -22.09
N ALA A 116 -8.31 -24.09 -22.96
CA ALA A 116 -8.50 -25.20 -23.88
C ALA A 116 -7.35 -25.28 -24.89
N PRO A 117 -7.05 -26.45 -25.49
CA PRO A 117 -5.94 -26.59 -26.44
C PRO A 117 -5.97 -25.58 -27.59
N ARG A 118 -7.15 -25.37 -28.18
CA ARG A 118 -7.34 -24.39 -29.26
C ARG A 118 -7.10 -22.94 -28.81
N GLN A 119 -7.45 -22.61 -27.57
CA GLN A 119 -7.18 -21.29 -27.00
C GLN A 119 -5.69 -21.08 -26.78
N ARG A 120 -4.95 -22.09 -26.30
CA ARG A 120 -3.48 -21.99 -26.13
C ARG A 120 -2.78 -21.74 -27.46
N GLU A 121 -3.23 -22.42 -28.51
CA GLU A 121 -2.72 -22.22 -29.87
C GLU A 121 -3.02 -20.81 -30.40
N LEU A 122 -4.27 -20.34 -30.27
CA LEU A 122 -4.69 -19.04 -30.76
C LEU A 122 -4.08 -17.86 -29.98
N TYR A 123 -4.05 -17.97 -28.65
CA TYR A 123 -3.56 -16.90 -27.77
C TYR A 123 -2.05 -16.94 -27.61
N LYS A 124 -1.40 -18.06 -27.98
CA LYS A 124 0.02 -18.34 -27.72
C LYS A 124 0.38 -18.18 -26.24
N LYS A 125 -0.56 -18.54 -25.36
CA LYS A 125 -0.45 -18.49 -23.90
C LYS A 125 -0.77 -19.86 -23.31
N ASN A 126 -0.18 -20.18 -22.16
CA ASN A 126 -0.32 -21.51 -21.56
C ASN A 126 -1.43 -21.53 -20.50
N GLN A 127 -1.52 -20.47 -19.71
CA GLN A 127 -2.43 -20.36 -18.57
C GLN A 127 -3.31 -19.14 -18.68
N VAL A 128 -4.48 -19.17 -18.03
CA VAL A 128 -5.45 -18.06 -18.09
C VAL A 128 -4.84 -16.75 -17.58
N HIS A 129 -4.04 -16.80 -16.51
CA HIS A 129 -3.41 -15.62 -15.92
C HIS A 129 -2.36 -14.97 -16.84
N ASP A 130 -1.90 -15.64 -17.89
CA ASP A 130 -1.00 -15.05 -18.89
C ASP A 130 -1.70 -13.98 -19.76
N ILE A 131 -3.03 -13.90 -19.70
CA ILE A 131 -3.85 -12.95 -20.46
C ILE A 131 -4.16 -11.71 -19.60
N PHE A 132 -4.32 -11.90 -18.30
CA PHE A 132 -4.75 -10.85 -17.39
C PHE A 132 -3.58 -10.00 -16.89
N PRO A 133 -3.87 -8.77 -16.42
CA PRO A 133 -2.87 -7.97 -15.73
C PRO A 133 -2.29 -8.70 -14.53
N GLU A 134 -1.01 -8.46 -14.33
CA GLU A 134 -0.21 -8.97 -13.22
C GLU A 134 0.33 -7.78 -12.42
N TYR A 135 0.35 -7.90 -11.10
CA TYR A 135 0.74 -6.82 -10.21
C TYR A 135 1.91 -7.24 -9.33
N TRP A 136 2.90 -6.37 -9.22
CA TRP A 136 4.03 -6.48 -8.31
C TRP A 136 4.00 -5.29 -7.37
N ILE A 137 4.02 -5.52 -6.06
CA ILE A 137 4.09 -4.47 -5.05
C ILE A 137 5.39 -4.67 -4.27
N ILE A 138 6.23 -3.65 -4.30
CA ILE A 138 7.50 -3.60 -3.58
C ILE A 138 7.35 -2.56 -2.47
N LYS A 139 7.39 -3.01 -1.21
CA LYS A 139 7.42 -2.15 -0.03
C LYS A 139 8.86 -1.74 0.25
N ALA A 140 9.29 -0.61 -0.31
CA ALA A 140 10.67 -0.15 -0.24
C ALA A 140 11.16 0.09 1.20
N GLU A 141 10.29 0.47 2.14
CA GLU A 141 10.64 0.63 3.55
C GLU A 141 10.98 -0.70 4.25
N LYS A 142 10.45 -1.83 3.77
CA LYS A 142 10.71 -3.16 4.34
C LYS A 142 11.89 -3.87 3.69
N PHE A 143 12.40 -3.34 2.58
CA PHE A 143 13.61 -3.87 1.94
C PHE A 143 14.84 -3.45 2.76
N ASP A 144 15.62 -4.43 3.21
CA ASP A 144 16.76 -4.26 4.12
C ASP A 144 18.08 -3.94 3.40
N ASP A 145 18.01 -3.58 2.11
CA ASP A 145 19.15 -3.30 1.23
C ASP A 145 20.08 -4.50 0.99
N GLN A 146 19.66 -5.72 1.37
CA GLN A 146 20.36 -6.95 1.00
C GLN A 146 19.95 -7.38 -0.39
N VAL A 147 20.92 -7.39 -1.30
CA VAL A 147 20.73 -7.83 -2.68
C VAL A 147 21.08 -9.30 -2.79
N SER A 148 20.06 -10.16 -2.94
CA SER A 148 20.24 -11.61 -3.06
C SER A 148 20.02 -12.11 -4.49
N ASP A 149 19.19 -11.41 -5.27
CA ASP A 149 18.90 -11.76 -6.65
C ASP A 149 18.79 -10.54 -7.59
N LYS A 150 18.46 -10.79 -8.86
CA LYS A 150 18.32 -9.75 -9.89
C LYS A 150 17.11 -8.84 -9.68
N LEU A 151 16.07 -9.30 -9.00
CA LEU A 151 14.93 -8.46 -8.62
C LEU A 151 15.38 -7.50 -7.51
N ASP A 152 16.13 -7.98 -6.52
CA ASP A 152 16.67 -7.14 -5.46
C ASP A 152 17.63 -6.07 -6.00
N GLU A 153 18.40 -6.36 -7.05
CA GLU A 153 19.22 -5.35 -7.73
C GLU A 153 18.35 -4.21 -8.29
N TRP A 154 17.22 -4.54 -8.93
CA TRP A 154 16.24 -3.56 -9.42
C TRP A 154 15.56 -2.79 -8.28
N ILE A 155 15.20 -3.48 -7.20
CA ILE A 155 14.60 -2.86 -6.00
C ILE A 155 15.60 -1.89 -5.37
N TYR A 156 16.85 -2.30 -5.19
CA TYR A 156 17.91 -1.46 -4.65
C TYR A 156 18.11 -0.22 -5.52
N PHE A 157 18.17 -0.38 -6.85
CA PHE A 157 18.25 0.76 -7.76
C PHE A 157 17.05 1.69 -7.61
N LEU A 158 15.82 1.17 -7.61
CA LEU A 158 14.61 1.97 -7.51
C LEU A 158 14.48 2.68 -6.16
N LYS A 159 14.97 2.06 -5.07
CA LYS A 159 15.00 2.62 -3.71
C LYS A 159 16.08 3.68 -3.53
N ASN A 160 17.32 3.35 -3.91
CA ASN A 160 18.51 4.14 -3.59
C ASN A 160 18.93 5.06 -4.75
N SER A 161 18.34 4.91 -5.94
CA SER A 161 18.77 5.58 -7.17
C SER A 161 20.27 5.41 -7.44
N GLN A 162 20.79 4.25 -7.10
CA GLN A 162 22.19 3.89 -7.24
C GLN A 162 22.27 2.49 -7.85
N ILE A 163 23.17 2.32 -8.81
CA ILE A 163 23.48 1.02 -9.41
C ILE A 163 24.90 0.67 -8.97
N LEU A 164 25.05 -0.41 -8.21
CA LEU A 164 26.37 -0.89 -7.82
C LEU A 164 27.06 -1.54 -9.03
N ASP A 165 28.40 -1.50 -9.06
CA ASP A 165 29.18 -2.09 -10.15
C ASP A 165 28.98 -3.60 -10.27
N SER A 166 28.62 -4.26 -9.17
CA SER A 166 28.32 -5.69 -9.09
C SER A 166 26.96 -6.09 -9.66
N PHE A 167 26.10 -5.13 -10.03
CA PHE A 167 24.76 -5.45 -10.54
C PHE A 167 24.82 -6.05 -11.95
N THR A 168 24.15 -7.18 -12.14
CA THR A 168 24.14 -7.98 -13.37
C THR A 168 22.74 -8.16 -13.97
N ALA A 169 21.72 -7.56 -13.37
CA ALA A 169 20.34 -7.63 -13.84
C ALA A 169 20.23 -7.05 -15.25
N PRO A 170 19.53 -7.73 -16.18
CA PRO A 170 19.31 -7.23 -17.53
C PRO A 170 18.69 -5.83 -17.49
N GLY A 171 19.27 -4.88 -18.22
CA GLY A 171 18.81 -3.49 -18.28
C GLY A 171 19.52 -2.51 -17.35
N MET A 172 20.33 -2.99 -16.38
CA MET A 172 21.08 -2.12 -15.46
C MET A 172 22.09 -1.19 -16.16
N ALA A 173 22.71 -1.65 -17.24
CA ALA A 173 23.64 -0.81 -18.01
C ALA A 173 22.92 0.40 -18.64
N GLN A 174 21.73 0.19 -19.20
CA GLN A 174 20.91 1.24 -19.81
C GLN A 174 20.35 2.18 -18.74
N ALA A 175 19.93 1.64 -17.59
CA ALA A 175 19.50 2.42 -16.44
C ALA A 175 20.65 3.28 -15.88
N ARG A 176 21.89 2.76 -15.87
CA ARG A 176 23.09 3.49 -15.44
C ARG A 176 23.39 4.67 -16.36
N GLU A 177 23.38 4.45 -17.67
CA GLU A 177 23.57 5.50 -18.66
C GLU A 177 22.51 6.60 -18.52
N LYS A 178 21.24 6.22 -18.37
CA LYS A 178 20.14 7.18 -18.13
C LYS A 178 20.25 7.91 -16.80
N LEU A 179 20.68 7.25 -15.73
CA LEU A 179 20.90 7.88 -14.43
C LEU A 179 22.07 8.89 -14.49
N ASP A 180 23.13 8.55 -15.22
CA ASP A 180 24.27 9.43 -15.44
C ASP A 180 23.90 10.67 -16.28
N GLU A 181 23.02 10.52 -17.28
CA GLU A 181 22.41 11.64 -18.02
C GLU A 181 21.53 12.53 -17.11
N LEU A 182 20.85 11.93 -16.12
CA LEU A 182 19.89 12.58 -15.23
C LEU A 182 20.50 13.15 -13.93
N LYS A 183 21.83 13.30 -13.83
CA LYS A 183 22.52 13.89 -12.65
C LYS A 183 22.12 15.35 -12.38
N MET A 184 20.90 15.55 -11.90
CA MET A 184 20.45 16.69 -11.12
C MET A 184 20.81 16.45 -9.65
N SER A 185 21.03 17.53 -8.90
CA SER A 185 21.36 17.42 -7.48
C SER A 185 20.19 16.80 -6.68
N PHE A 186 20.51 16.10 -5.59
CA PHE A 186 19.53 15.50 -4.68
C PHE A 186 18.48 16.51 -4.17
N GLU A 187 18.86 17.79 -4.03
CA GLU A 187 17.95 18.87 -3.61
C GLU A 187 16.94 19.26 -4.69
N GLU A 188 17.34 19.27 -5.96
CA GLU A 188 16.45 19.56 -7.09
C GLU A 188 15.40 18.46 -7.26
N ARG A 189 15.79 17.20 -7.09
CA ARG A 189 14.88 16.04 -7.14
C ARG A 189 13.86 16.05 -6.00
N LYS A 190 14.28 16.41 -4.78
CA LYS A 190 13.37 16.58 -3.62
C LYS A 190 12.44 17.79 -3.78
N ARG A 191 12.83 18.81 -4.56
CA ARG A 191 11.97 19.95 -4.91
C ARG A 191 10.98 19.58 -6.01
N TYR A 192 11.41 18.83 -7.03
CA TYR A 192 10.56 18.33 -8.10
C TYR A 192 9.49 17.36 -7.56
N ASN A 193 9.86 16.40 -6.70
CA ASN A 193 8.88 15.53 -6.05
C ASN A 193 7.88 16.31 -5.18
N ARG A 194 8.31 17.35 -4.45
CA ARG A 194 7.40 18.24 -3.69
C ARG A 194 6.51 19.13 -4.57
N PHE A 195 6.96 19.43 -5.78
CA PHE A 195 6.17 20.15 -6.79
C PHE A 195 5.11 19.22 -7.40
N LEU A 196 5.50 17.99 -7.69
CA LEU A 196 4.62 16.91 -8.15
C LEU A 196 3.59 16.49 -7.09
N ASP A 197 3.96 16.48 -5.80
CA ASP A 197 3.05 16.30 -4.67
C ASP A 197 2.03 17.44 -4.55
N ARG A 198 2.35 18.66 -5.03
CA ARG A 198 1.40 19.79 -5.08
C ARG A 198 0.43 19.69 -6.26
N LEU A 199 0.84 19.04 -7.35
CA LEU A 199 -0.02 18.76 -8.50
C LEU A 199 -0.94 17.56 -8.26
N ARG A 200 -0.70 16.79 -7.20
CA ARG A 200 -1.51 15.64 -6.77
C ARG A 200 -2.98 16.06 -6.64
N ASP A 201 -3.85 15.40 -7.41
CA ASP A 201 -5.25 15.76 -7.60
C ASP A 201 -5.94 16.07 -6.27
N LYS A 202 -6.60 17.24 -6.22
CA LYS A 202 -7.32 17.72 -5.02
C LYS A 202 -8.32 16.68 -4.48
N ALA A 203 -8.86 15.81 -5.33
CA ALA A 203 -9.81 14.79 -4.95
C ALA A 203 -9.19 13.70 -4.04
N SER A 204 -8.11 13.04 -4.46
CA SER A 204 -7.45 12.01 -3.65
C SER A 204 -6.79 12.61 -2.41
N TYR A 205 -6.21 13.82 -2.49
CA TYR A 205 -5.71 14.52 -1.32
C TYR A 205 -6.81 14.82 -0.28
N ASN A 206 -7.95 15.35 -0.71
CA ASN A 206 -9.09 15.61 0.18
C ASN A 206 -9.66 14.31 0.76
N TYR A 207 -9.73 13.25 -0.04
CA TYR A 207 -10.17 11.92 0.40
C TYR A 207 -9.25 11.39 1.50
N ASN A 208 -7.93 11.37 1.28
CA ASN A 208 -6.96 10.89 2.27
C ASN A 208 -7.01 11.70 3.56
N ARG A 209 -7.08 13.03 3.45
CA ARG A 209 -7.18 13.91 4.61
C ARG A 209 -8.47 13.66 5.39
N ARG A 210 -9.60 13.38 4.72
CA ARG A 210 -10.86 13.06 5.40
C ARG A 210 -10.74 11.78 6.22
N ILE A 211 -10.17 10.71 5.66
CA ILE A 211 -9.96 9.45 6.38
C ILE A 211 -9.01 9.64 7.57
N GLU A 212 -7.90 10.36 7.40
CA GLU A 212 -6.99 10.66 8.53
C GLU A 212 -7.69 11.43 9.66
N TYR A 213 -8.60 12.34 9.33
CA TYR A 213 -9.41 13.03 10.35
C TYR A 213 -10.39 12.08 11.04
N GLU A 214 -11.04 11.17 10.29
CA GLU A 214 -11.94 10.15 10.84
C GLU A 214 -11.19 9.21 11.80
N ASP A 215 -10.01 8.71 11.41
CA ASP A 215 -9.16 7.84 12.24
C ASP A 215 -8.73 8.53 13.55
N LYS A 216 -8.24 9.78 13.46
CA LYS A 216 -7.86 10.57 14.64
C LYS A 216 -9.03 10.79 15.58
N LEU A 217 -10.22 11.06 15.03
CA LEU A 217 -11.43 11.27 15.82
C LEU A 217 -11.88 9.96 16.51
N GLU A 218 -11.70 8.82 15.85
CA GLU A 218 -11.97 7.52 16.45
C GLU A 218 -10.96 7.17 17.56
N GLU A 219 -9.66 7.45 17.36
CA GLU A 219 -8.65 7.30 18.41
C GLU A 219 -8.94 8.17 19.64
N GLU A 220 -9.32 9.43 19.43
CA GLU A 220 -9.71 10.33 20.51
C GLU A 220 -10.96 9.82 21.24
N ARG A 221 -11.96 9.29 20.52
CA ARG A 221 -13.14 8.66 21.11
C ARG A 221 -12.75 7.45 21.97
N LYS A 222 -11.90 6.55 21.47
CA LYS A 222 -11.42 5.38 22.22
C LYS A 222 -10.66 5.79 23.48
N ARG A 223 -9.81 6.82 23.41
CA ARG A 223 -9.11 7.37 24.58
C ARG A 223 -10.08 7.97 25.59
N SER A 224 -11.06 8.73 25.13
CA SER A 224 -12.10 9.34 25.98
C SER A 224 -12.96 8.27 26.67
N GLU A 225 -13.35 7.22 25.95
CA GLU A 225 -14.09 6.08 26.52
C GLU A 225 -13.26 5.31 27.55
N ALA A 226 -11.96 5.09 27.29
CA ALA A 226 -11.05 4.47 28.25
C ALA A 226 -10.90 5.31 29.52
N ALA A 227 -10.69 6.62 29.38
CA ALA A 227 -10.59 7.54 30.52
C ALA A 227 -11.89 7.58 31.35
N ARG A 228 -13.06 7.53 30.69
CA ARG A 228 -14.37 7.44 31.37
C ARG A 228 -14.50 6.14 32.18
N ARG A 229 -14.07 5.00 31.63
CA ARG A 229 -14.08 3.71 32.35
C ARG A 229 -13.18 3.75 33.58
N GLU A 230 -11.96 4.30 33.45
CA GLU A 230 -11.03 4.43 34.56
C GLU A 230 -11.58 5.35 35.67
N THR A 231 -12.20 6.48 35.28
CA THR A 231 -12.84 7.40 36.23
C THR A 231 -13.99 6.72 36.99
N GLU A 232 -14.81 5.92 36.29
CA GLU A 232 -15.91 5.16 36.89
C GLU A 232 -15.40 4.11 37.89
N GLU A 233 -14.33 3.38 37.55
CA GLU A 233 -13.69 2.43 38.47
C GLU A 233 -13.15 3.10 39.73
N ILE A 234 -12.51 4.26 39.59
CA ILE A 234 -12.02 5.05 40.73
C ILE A 234 -13.21 5.49 41.60
N ARG A 235 -14.32 5.96 41.00
CA ARG A 235 -15.52 6.36 41.74
C ARG A 235 -16.08 5.22 42.57
N LEU A 236 -16.24 4.04 41.96
CA LEU A 236 -16.74 2.83 42.65
C LEU A 236 -15.83 2.41 43.82
N LYS A 237 -14.51 2.50 43.66
CA LYS A 237 -13.54 2.22 44.74
C LYS A 237 -13.65 3.22 45.89
N VAL A 238 -13.83 4.51 45.59
CA VAL A 238 -14.03 5.55 46.62
C VAL A 238 -15.34 5.34 47.37
N GLU A 239 -16.44 5.03 46.67
CA GLU A 239 -17.73 4.73 47.30
C GLU A 239 -17.66 3.49 48.21
N ALA A 240 -16.96 2.43 47.78
CA ALA A 240 -16.73 1.25 48.60
C ALA A 240 -15.93 1.58 49.88
N PHE A 241 -14.85 2.35 49.75
CA PHE A 241 -14.03 2.78 50.89
C PHE A 241 -14.81 3.66 51.88
N GLN A 242 -15.69 4.54 51.37
CA GLN A 242 -16.58 5.35 52.22
C GLN A 242 -17.56 4.49 53.01
N LYS A 243 -18.16 3.46 52.39
CA LYS A 243 -19.05 2.53 53.11
C LYS A 243 -18.32 1.77 54.21
N GLU A 244 -17.13 1.25 53.91
CA GLU A 244 -16.32 0.49 54.87
C GLU A 244 -15.88 1.36 56.06
N THR A 245 -15.45 2.60 55.80
CA THR A 245 -15.11 3.56 56.87
C THR A 245 -16.32 3.93 57.74
N GLU A 246 -17.51 4.03 57.16
CA GLU A 246 -18.74 4.31 57.90
C GLU A 246 -19.23 3.11 58.74
N GLU A 247 -19.03 1.88 58.26
CA GLU A 247 -19.25 0.67 59.06
C GLU A 247 -18.31 0.59 60.25
N ILE A 248 -17.01 0.83 60.05
CA ILE A 248 -16.03 0.87 61.14
C ILE A 248 -16.42 1.93 62.18
N ARG A 249 -16.85 3.12 61.73
CA ARG A 249 -17.28 4.19 62.64
C ARG A 249 -18.47 3.78 63.50
N LYS A 250 -19.47 3.09 62.92
CA LYS A 250 -20.62 2.55 63.66
C LYS A 250 -20.19 1.50 64.69
N MET A 251 -19.29 0.58 64.32
CA MET A 251 -18.76 -0.42 65.25
C MET A 251 -18.06 0.22 66.46
N VAL A 252 -17.24 1.24 66.23
CA VAL A 252 -16.55 1.99 67.30
C VAL A 252 -17.54 2.71 68.21
N GLU A 253 -18.60 3.31 67.67
CA GLU A 253 -19.64 3.96 68.49
C GLU A 253 -20.42 2.96 69.35
N ASP A 254 -20.78 1.81 68.78
CA ASP A 254 -21.48 0.75 69.51
C ASP A 254 -20.62 0.15 70.63
N GLU A 255 -19.31 0.02 70.41
CA GLU A 255 -18.38 -0.45 71.42
C GLU A 255 -18.18 0.57 72.55
N LYS A 256 -18.11 1.86 72.22
CA LYS A 256 -18.13 2.96 73.22
C LYS A 256 -19.42 2.95 74.04
N LYS A 257 -20.58 2.71 73.43
CA LYS A 257 -21.88 2.58 74.14
C LYS A 257 -21.89 1.35 75.06
N LYS A 258 -21.39 0.20 74.62
CA LYS A 258 -21.28 -1.02 75.43
C LYS A 258 -20.35 -0.83 76.63
N SER A 259 -19.21 -0.17 76.44
CA SER A 259 -18.26 0.17 77.52
C SER A 259 -18.87 1.09 78.59
N ARG A 260 -19.59 2.14 78.17
CA ARG A 260 -20.33 3.03 79.09
C ARG A 260 -21.39 2.29 79.92
N ARG A 261 -22.12 1.35 79.31
CA ARG A 261 -23.12 0.52 80.01
C ARG A 261 -22.49 -0.46 81.02
N ARG A 262 -21.28 -0.95 80.77
CA ARG A 262 -20.54 -1.82 81.72
C ARG A 262 -20.05 -1.04 82.95
N LYS A 263 -19.58 0.20 82.77
CA LYS A 263 -19.17 1.08 83.87
C LYS A 263 -20.33 1.60 84.75
N ALA A 264 -21.57 1.52 84.28
CA ALA A 264 -22.76 1.95 85.03
C ALA A 264 -23.44 0.81 85.82
N LYS A 265 -22.93 -0.43 85.71
CA LYS A 265 -23.49 -1.64 86.33
C LYS A 265 -22.53 -2.34 87.31
N GLY A 266 -21.34 -1.80 87.52
CA GLY A 266 -20.39 -2.21 88.57
C GLY A 266 -20.10 -1.02 89.46
#